data_AF-A0A2E8ICM2-F1
#
_entry.id   AF-A0A2E8ICM2-F1
#
_cell.length_a   1.000
_cell.length_b   1.000
_cell.length_c   1.000
_cell.angle_alpha   90.00
_cell.angle_beta   90.00
_cell.angle_gamma   90.00
#
_symmetry.space_group_name_H-M   'P 1'
#
loop_
_entity.id
_entity.type
_entity.pdbx_description
1 polymer ?
#
loop_
_entity_poly.entity_id
_entity_poly.type
_entity_poly.pdbx_seq_one_letter_code
_entity_poly.pdbx_strand_id
1 'polypeptide(L)'
;MIPFLDLKKLNAPYEEALTAAFKETLHQGDYILGEAVTRFEYEFADFCGTNYCLGTGNGFDALRLIFEGYKQLGKLKEGDGVLLAANSYIA
;
A
#
# COMPACT_ATOMS: atom_id res chain seq x y z
N MET A 1 29.46 -9.75 -10.55
CA MET A 1 28.35 -10.29 -9.76
C MET A 1 27.06 -9.84 -10.44
N ILE A 2 26.12 -10.74 -10.74
CA ILE A 2 24.83 -10.38 -11.35
C ILE A 2 23.83 -10.18 -10.19
N PRO A 3 23.25 -8.98 -10.02
CA PRO A 3 22.29 -8.72 -8.94
C PRO A 3 20.97 -9.44 -9.21
N PHE A 4 20.34 -9.98 -8.16
CA PHE A 4 19.00 -10.58 -8.25
C PHE A 4 17.93 -9.54 -8.60
N LEU A 5 18.03 -8.33 -8.02
CA LEU A 5 17.19 -7.17 -8.34
C LEU A 5 18.06 -5.90 -8.35
N ASP A 6 18.08 -5.19 -9.48
CA ASP A 6 18.80 -3.93 -9.64
C ASP A 6 17.83 -2.74 -9.62
N LEU A 7 17.57 -2.22 -8.41
CA LEU A 7 16.67 -1.08 -8.22
C LEU A 7 17.20 0.21 -8.87
N LYS A 8 18.53 0.36 -8.98
CA LYS A 8 19.13 1.53 -9.63
C LYS A 8 18.77 1.54 -11.11
N LYS A 9 18.94 0.41 -11.80
CA LYS A 9 18.57 0.27 -13.20
C LYS A 9 17.06 0.41 -13.41
N LEU A 10 16.25 -0.13 -12.50
CA LEU A 10 14.78 -0.02 -12.56
C LEU A 10 14.29 1.43 -12.43
N ASN A 11 14.91 2.20 -11.52
CA ASN A 11 14.48 3.56 -11.21
C ASN A 11 15.07 4.62 -12.16
N ALA A 12 16.20 4.33 -12.83
CA ALA A 12 16.89 5.30 -13.69
C ALA A 12 16.00 5.99 -14.75
N PRO A 13 15.06 5.31 -15.44
CA PRO A 13 14.16 5.97 -16.38
C PRO A 13 13.18 6.95 -15.74
N TYR A 14 12.97 6.88 -14.43
CA TYR A 14 11.96 7.65 -13.69
C TYR A 14 12.58 8.66 -12.72
N GLU A 15 13.91 8.83 -12.72
CA GLU A 15 14.63 9.64 -11.74
C GLU A 15 14.14 11.09 -11.67
N GLU A 16 13.92 11.72 -12.82
CA GLU A 16 13.41 13.10 -12.89
C GLU A 16 12.01 13.22 -12.29
N ALA A 17 11.10 12.30 -12.64
CA ALA A 17 9.72 12.28 -12.15
C ALA A 17 9.66 12.03 -10.63
N LEU A 18 10.43 11.05 -10.14
CA LEU A 18 10.51 10.73 -8.71
C LEU A 18 11.08 11.92 -7.91
N THR A 19 12.12 12.56 -8.43
CA THR A 19 12.74 13.73 -7.78
C THR A 19 11.79 14.93 -7.77
N ALA A 20 11.03 15.15 -8.84
CA ALA A 20 10.03 16.21 -8.91
C ALA A 20 8.92 15.98 -7.88
N ALA A 21 8.35 14.77 -7.81
CA ALA A 21 7.32 14.41 -6.84
C ALA A 21 7.80 14.59 -5.39
N PHE A 22 9.04 14.15 -5.09
CA PHE A 22 9.62 14.36 -3.76
C PHE A 22 9.75 15.84 -3.40
N LYS A 23 10.25 16.68 -4.32
CA LYS A 23 10.39 18.13 -4.10
C LYS A 23 9.04 18.80 -3.90
N GLU A 24 8.02 18.39 -4.63
CA GLU A 24 6.65 18.89 -4.48
C GLU A 24 6.13 18.62 -3.07
N THR A 25 6.21 17.38 -2.59
CA THR A 25 5.79 17.01 -1.23
C THR A 25 6.60 17.76 -0.17
N LEU A 26 7.92 17.89 -0.36
CA LEU A 26 8.80 18.64 0.53
C LEU A 26 8.38 20.12 0.65
N HIS A 27 8.00 20.76 -0.47
CA HIS A 27 7.58 22.15 -0.47
C HIS A 27 6.15 22.35 0.06
N GLN A 28 5.24 21.39 -0.15
CA GLN A 28 3.88 21.44 0.40
C GLN A 28 3.87 21.31 1.93
N GLY A 29 4.78 20.51 2.49
CA GLY A 29 4.94 20.37 3.94
C GLY A 29 3.88 19.51 4.64
N ASP A 30 3.00 18.86 3.89
CA ASP A 30 1.97 17.96 4.41
C ASP A 30 2.40 16.49 4.27
N TYR A 31 3.04 15.97 5.33
CA TYR A 31 3.73 14.67 5.30
C TYR A 31 2.87 13.50 5.76
N ILE A 32 1.71 13.75 6.37
CA ILE A 32 0.86 12.71 6.96
C ILE A 32 -0.57 12.94 6.51
N LEU A 33 -1.14 11.96 5.79
CA LEU A 33 -2.51 12.02 5.26
C LEU A 33 -2.77 13.21 4.31
N GLY A 34 -1.73 13.69 3.63
CA GLY A 34 -1.82 14.80 2.69
C GLY A 34 -2.40 14.43 1.32
N GLU A 35 -2.48 15.42 0.43
CA GLU A 35 -3.09 15.29 -0.90
C GLU A 35 -2.46 14.18 -1.74
N ALA A 36 -1.14 13.98 -1.65
CA ALA A 36 -0.44 12.91 -2.37
C ALA A 36 -0.97 11.52 -2.01
N VAL A 37 -1.35 11.28 -0.75
CA VAL A 37 -1.96 10.01 -0.30
C VAL A 37 -3.37 9.88 -0.88
N THR A 38 -4.17 10.93 -0.77
CA THR A 38 -5.54 10.95 -1.30
C THR A 38 -5.57 10.67 -2.81
N ARG A 39 -4.68 11.32 -3.56
CA ARG A 39 -4.54 11.12 -5.01
C ARG A 39 -4.14 9.68 -5.33
N PHE A 40 -3.13 9.15 -4.63
CA PHE A 40 -2.71 7.76 -4.81
C PHE A 40 -3.85 6.76 -4.54
N GLU A 41 -4.63 6.95 -3.48
CA GLU A 41 -5.76 6.07 -3.17
C GLU A 41 -6.81 6.07 -4.29
N TYR A 42 -7.14 7.23 -4.86
CA TYR A 42 -8.05 7.31 -6.00
C TYR A 42 -7.48 6.61 -7.25
N GLU A 43 -6.24 6.92 -7.62
CA GLU A 43 -5.59 6.34 -8.80
C GLU A 43 -5.40 4.82 -8.66
N PHE A 44 -5.05 4.35 -7.46
CA PHE A 44 -4.83 2.92 -7.21
C PHE A 44 -6.14 2.14 -7.13
N ALA A 45 -7.22 2.74 -6.61
CA ALA A 45 -8.56 2.15 -6.69
C ALA A 45 -9.02 2.00 -8.15
N ASP A 46 -8.84 3.03 -8.97
CA ASP A 46 -9.15 2.99 -10.41
C ASP A 46 -8.33 1.91 -11.13
N PHE A 47 -7.02 1.87 -10.88
CA PHE A 47 -6.13 0.85 -11.42
C PHE A 47 -6.55 -0.58 -11.05
N CYS A 48 -7.01 -0.79 -9.81
CA CYS A 48 -7.48 -2.10 -9.34
C CYS A 48 -8.92 -2.42 -9.76
N GLY A 49 -9.66 -1.46 -10.33
CA GLY A 49 -11.09 -1.61 -10.65
C GLY A 49 -11.98 -1.72 -9.42
N THR A 50 -11.60 -1.09 -8.30
CA THR A 50 -12.36 -1.08 -7.04
C THR A 50 -12.89 0.31 -6.72
N ASN A 51 -13.93 0.38 -5.87
CA ASN A 51 -14.52 1.67 -5.49
C ASN A 51 -13.66 2.46 -4.49
N TYR A 52 -12.80 1.78 -3.73
CA TYR A 52 -12.06 2.35 -2.61
C TYR A 52 -10.65 1.77 -2.53
N CYS A 53 -9.72 2.58 -2.04
CA CYS A 53 -8.39 2.21 -1.58
C CYS A 53 -8.13 2.92 -0.24
N LEU A 54 -7.41 2.26 0.67
CA LEU A 54 -6.89 2.89 1.87
C LEU A 54 -5.40 2.58 1.98
N GLY A 55 -4.58 3.61 2.07
CA GLY A 55 -3.15 3.53 2.33
C GLY A 55 -2.88 3.07 3.76
N THR A 56 -2.02 2.09 3.92
CA THR A 56 -1.59 1.56 5.23
C THR A 56 -0.06 1.59 5.34
N GLY A 57 0.47 1.35 6.53
CA GLY A 57 1.92 1.33 6.75
C GLY A 57 2.65 0.19 6.04
N ASN A 58 1.98 -0.93 5.77
CA ASN A 58 2.51 -2.11 5.08
C ASN A 58 1.38 -3.12 4.75
N GLY A 59 1.73 -4.20 4.04
CA GLY A 59 0.78 -5.26 3.65
C GLY A 59 0.23 -6.09 4.81
N PHE A 60 0.97 -6.23 5.92
CA PHE A 60 0.47 -6.93 7.11
C PHE A 60 -0.63 -6.12 7.82
N ASP A 61 -0.41 -4.82 7.99
CA ASP A 61 -1.41 -3.91 8.56
C ASP A 61 -2.67 -3.84 7.68
N ALA A 62 -2.53 -3.93 6.35
CA ALA A 62 -3.67 -4.01 5.45
C ALA A 62 -4.54 -5.26 5.73
N LEU A 63 -3.93 -6.44 5.86
CA LEU A 63 -4.65 -7.67 6.20
C LEU A 63 -5.30 -7.58 7.59
N ARG A 64 -4.57 -7.06 8.58
CA ARG A 64 -5.07 -6.88 9.94
C ARG A 64 -6.29 -5.96 9.97
N LEU A 65 -6.24 -4.82 9.27
CA LEU A 65 -7.34 -3.85 9.24
C LEU A 65 -8.59 -4.43 8.56
N ILE A 66 -8.44 -5.28 7.54
CA ILE A 66 -9.58 -5.98 6.93
C ILE A 66 -10.26 -6.88 7.96
N PHE A 67 -9.50 -7.68 8.71
CA PHE A 67 -10.07 -8.56 9.75
C PHE A 67 -10.70 -7.78 10.90
N GLU A 68 -10.05 -6.73 11.39
CA GLU A 68 -10.63 -5.87 12.41
C GLU A 68 -11.90 -5.17 11.91
N GLY A 69 -11.93 -4.70 10.67
CA GLY A 69 -13.14 -4.15 10.05
C GLY A 69 -14.27 -5.18 9.97
N TYR A 70 -13.99 -6.43 9.60
CA TYR A 70 -14.97 -7.51 9.61
C TYR A 70 -15.46 -7.87 11.01
N LYS A 71 -14.61 -7.78 12.03
CA LYS A 71 -15.01 -7.93 13.44
C LYS A 71 -15.97 -6.82 13.85
N GLN A 72 -15.69 -5.57 13.51
CA GLN A 72 -16.59 -4.43 13.79
C GLN A 72 -17.94 -4.58 13.07
N LEU A 73 -17.95 -5.16 11.87
CA LEU A 73 -19.17 -5.45 11.12
C LEU A 73 -19.90 -6.74 11.56
N GLY A 74 -19.37 -7.46 12.55
CA GLY A 74 -19.93 -8.74 13.01
C GLY A 74 -19.82 -9.90 12.01
N LYS A 75 -18.99 -9.76 10.97
CA LYS A 75 -18.75 -10.79 9.93
C LYS A 75 -17.68 -11.81 10.32
N LEU A 76 -16.83 -11.45 11.29
CA LEU A 76 -15.80 -12.30 11.88
C LEU A 76 -15.87 -12.16 13.40
N LYS A 77 -15.60 -13.22 14.14
CA LYS A 77 -15.54 -13.21 15.62
C LYS A 77 -14.31 -13.97 16.12
N GLU A 78 -13.97 -13.71 17.37
CA GLU A 78 -12.94 -14.48 18.06
C GLU A 78 -13.30 -15.98 18.06
N GLY A 79 -12.31 -16.81 17.74
CA GLY A 79 -12.47 -18.25 17.55
C GLY A 79 -12.86 -18.70 16.14
N ASP A 80 -13.15 -17.78 15.21
CA ASP A 80 -13.31 -18.14 13.80
C ASP A 80 -11.97 -18.51 13.15
N GLY A 81 -12.00 -19.45 12.20
CA GLY A 81 -10.83 -19.85 11.42
C GLY A 81 -10.70 -19.07 10.12
N VAL A 82 -9.46 -18.75 9.72
CA VAL A 82 -9.14 -18.14 8.42
C VAL A 82 -8.31 -19.14 7.59
N LEU A 83 -8.80 -19.46 6.40
CA LEU A 83 -8.09 -20.34 5.46
C LEU A 83 -7.02 -19.56 4.71
N LEU A 84 -5.81 -20.13 4.65
CA LEU A 84 -4.64 -19.54 4.00
C LEU A 84 -3.88 -20.61 3.21
N ALA A 85 -3.10 -20.18 2.22
CA ALA A 85 -2.21 -21.09 1.50
C ALA A 85 -1.05 -21.55 2.40
N ALA A 86 -0.78 -22.85 2.43
CA ALA A 86 0.24 -23.44 3.31
C ALA A 86 1.69 -23.00 2.99
N ASN A 87 1.92 -22.41 1.81
CA ASN A 87 3.22 -22.00 1.30
C ASN A 87 3.32 -20.49 1.03
N SER A 88 2.49 -19.68 1.71
CA SER A 88 2.58 -18.21 1.66
C SER A 88 3.73 -17.68 2.53
N TYR A 89 4.06 -16.40 2.38
CA TYR A 89 4.91 -15.68 3.32
C TYR A 89 4.24 -15.62 4.70
N ILE A 90 5.05 -15.69 5.77
CA ILE A 90 4.55 -15.54 7.15
C ILE A 90 4.19 -14.07 7.37
N ALA A 91 2.89 -13.80 7.33
CA ALA A 91 2.30 -12.50 7.61
C ALA A 91 2.04 -12.40 9.12
#